data_AF-A3CWD0-F1
#
_entry.id   AF-A3CWD0-F1
#
_cell.length_a   1.000
_cell.length_b   1.000
_cell.length_c   1.000
_cell.angle_alpha   90.00
_cell.angle_beta   90.00
_cell.angle_gamma   90.00
#
_symmetry.space_group_name_H-M   'P 1'
#
loop_
_entity.id
_entity.type
_entity.pdbx_description
1 polymer ?
#
loop_
_entity_poly.entity_id
_entity_poly.type
_entity_poly.pdbx_seq_one_letter_code
_entity_poly.pdbx_strand_id
1 'polypeptide(L)'
;MRDRWLILGIVIVVVFVLWRASYVPPGYETIKYETVPVLPVEQYSPPLIEIWEAMEEQIPFDNQTARLMLFDMRFDANGSLNVIQFSFTADMEGEPWAHSAFVLRNGSTYLSSQRIDFSASGPHPLGALTAVDSIPFDEVPYGKRGVNLNIFCHEENRTYNDTYGNIYAALDGTLRPLKEISFATPEVWHTVEIYPFPEPAEIDPNDNRTSRRIDEIPEALVIFAPREIALAERVVYVETVGTERI
;
A
#
# COMPACT_ATOMS: atom_id res chain seq x y z
N MET A 1 20.93 -46.14 0.15
CA MET A 1 19.46 -45.93 0.28
C MET A 1 19.13 -44.48 0.64
N ARG A 2 19.81 -43.87 1.61
CA ARG A 2 19.62 -42.46 2.04
C ARG A 2 19.79 -41.43 0.92
N ASP A 3 20.76 -41.61 0.03
CA ASP A 3 21.04 -40.64 -1.04
C ASP A 3 19.96 -40.62 -2.14
N ARG A 4 19.25 -41.74 -2.35
CA ARG A 4 18.15 -41.82 -3.33
C ARG A 4 16.92 -41.05 -2.87
N TRP A 5 16.65 -41.00 -1.57
CA TRP A 5 15.57 -40.21 -0.98
C TRP A 5 15.87 -38.72 -0.97
N LEU A 6 17.14 -38.34 -0.79
CA LEU A 6 17.60 -36.96 -0.84
C LEU A 6 17.48 -36.38 -2.26
N ILE A 7 17.90 -37.16 -3.28
CA ILE A 7 17.74 -36.78 -4.68
C ILE A 7 16.26 -36.66 -5.05
N LEU A 8 15.40 -37.59 -4.59
CA LEU A 8 13.96 -37.53 -4.83
C LEU A 8 13.34 -36.27 -4.21
N GLY A 9 13.73 -35.92 -2.98
CA GLY A 9 13.29 -34.70 -2.30
C GLY A 9 13.69 -33.43 -3.05
N ILE A 10 14.94 -33.36 -3.51
CA ILE A 10 15.42 -32.22 -4.32
C ILE A 10 14.65 -32.12 -5.64
N VAL A 11 14.42 -33.24 -6.33
CA VAL A 11 13.66 -33.25 -7.59
C VAL A 11 12.22 -32.79 -7.38
N ILE A 12 11.55 -33.22 -6.31
CA ILE A 12 10.18 -32.76 -6.00
C ILE A 12 10.16 -31.26 -5.74
N VAL A 13 11.11 -30.73 -4.96
CA VAL A 13 11.21 -29.29 -4.69
C VAL A 13 11.49 -28.51 -5.98
N VAL A 14 12.42 -28.97 -6.81
CA VAL A 14 12.74 -28.32 -8.09
C VAL A 14 11.53 -28.35 -9.03
N VAL A 15 10.80 -29.47 -9.12
CA VAL A 15 9.57 -29.56 -9.92
C VAL A 15 8.49 -28.63 -9.37
N PHE A 16 8.33 -28.52 -8.04
CA PHE A 16 7.36 -27.60 -7.44
C PHE A 16 7.74 -26.13 -7.67
N VAL A 17 9.01 -25.79 -7.55
CA VAL A 17 9.54 -24.44 -7.81
C VAL A 17 9.38 -24.09 -9.29
N LEU A 18 9.72 -25.00 -10.20
CA LEU A 18 9.53 -24.80 -11.63
C LEU A 18 8.05 -24.73 -12.00
N TRP A 19 7.21 -25.59 -11.43
CA TRP A 19 5.76 -25.55 -11.65
C TRP A 19 5.15 -24.23 -11.19
N ARG A 20 5.55 -23.73 -10.02
CA ARG A 20 5.10 -22.43 -9.52
C ARG A 20 5.66 -21.26 -10.35
N ALA A 21 6.90 -21.35 -10.81
CA ALA A 21 7.51 -20.35 -11.69
C ALA A 21 6.91 -20.37 -13.11
N SER A 22 6.36 -21.51 -13.53
CA SER A 22 5.67 -21.70 -14.82
C SER A 22 4.19 -21.34 -14.76
N TYR A 23 3.62 -21.12 -13.58
CA TYR A 23 2.20 -20.82 -13.41
C TYR A 23 1.92 -19.33 -13.65
N VAL A 24 2.13 -18.90 -14.88
CA VAL A 24 1.36 -17.79 -15.44
C VAL A 24 0.12 -18.47 -16.06
N PRO A 25 -1.11 -18.19 -15.59
CA PRO A 25 -2.28 -18.86 -16.11
C PRO A 25 -2.33 -18.66 -17.64
N PRO A 26 -2.62 -19.70 -18.43
CA PRO A 26 -2.72 -19.57 -19.88
C PRO A 26 -3.82 -18.55 -20.22
N GLY A 27 -3.46 -17.47 -20.93
CA GLY A 27 -4.35 -16.34 -21.26
C GLY A 27 -3.78 -14.97 -20.87
N TYR A 28 -2.86 -14.93 -19.89
CA TYR A 28 -2.25 -13.69 -19.41
C TYR A 28 -0.99 -13.37 -20.21
N GLU A 29 -1.06 -12.34 -21.05
CA GLU A 29 0.12 -11.78 -21.71
C GLU A 29 0.84 -10.86 -20.73
N THR A 30 2.08 -11.19 -20.39
CA THR A 30 2.92 -10.32 -19.55
C THR A 30 3.88 -9.56 -20.44
N ILE A 31 3.76 -8.23 -20.45
CA ILE A 31 4.77 -7.36 -21.02
C ILE A 31 5.64 -6.84 -19.87
N LYS A 32 6.88 -7.33 -19.82
CA LYS A 32 7.86 -6.85 -18.86
C LYS A 32 8.55 -5.62 -19.42
N TYR A 33 8.20 -4.46 -18.87
CA TYR A 33 8.95 -3.24 -19.06
C TYR A 33 9.98 -3.13 -17.92
N GLU A 34 11.07 -3.89 -18.01
CA GLU A 34 12.21 -3.77 -17.08
C GLU A 34 12.98 -2.45 -17.33
N THR A 35 12.25 -1.34 -17.39
CA THR A 35 12.82 0.00 -17.28
C THR A 35 13.23 0.16 -15.83
N VAL A 36 14.51 0.47 -15.60
CA VAL A 36 15.04 0.82 -14.28
C VAL A 36 15.28 2.32 -14.23
N PRO A 37 14.22 3.16 -14.26
CA PRO A 37 14.42 4.53 -13.90
C PRO A 37 14.90 4.54 -12.45
N VAL A 38 15.85 5.43 -12.17
CA VAL A 38 16.30 5.68 -10.81
C VAL A 38 15.50 6.87 -10.33
N LEU A 39 14.51 6.60 -9.49
CA LEU A 39 13.67 7.64 -8.90
C LEU A 39 14.40 8.28 -7.70
N PRO A 40 14.17 9.57 -7.43
CA PRO A 40 14.77 10.25 -6.29
C PRO A 40 14.17 9.71 -5.00
N VAL A 41 14.88 8.79 -4.34
CA VAL A 41 14.48 8.29 -3.02
C VAL A 41 15.29 9.02 -1.96
N GLU A 42 14.63 9.88 -1.19
CA GLU A 42 15.22 10.54 -0.03
C GLU A 42 14.59 10.04 1.26
N GLN A 43 15.29 10.24 2.38
CA GLN A 43 14.75 9.88 3.68
C GLN A 43 13.50 10.73 3.97
N TYR A 44 12.41 10.09 4.40
CA TYR A 44 11.11 10.74 4.62
C TYR A 44 10.45 11.35 3.36
N SER A 45 10.98 11.11 2.16
CA SER A 45 10.39 11.63 0.91
C SER A 45 10.36 10.53 -0.15
N PRO A 46 9.35 9.65 -0.13
CA PRO A 46 9.18 8.62 -1.15
C PRO A 46 8.75 9.24 -2.50
N PRO A 47 9.21 8.69 -3.65
CA PRO A 47 8.95 9.27 -4.98
C PRO A 47 7.56 8.90 -5.52
N LEU A 48 6.49 9.32 -4.85
CA LEU A 48 5.14 8.83 -5.14
C LEU A 48 4.58 9.34 -6.45
N ILE A 49 4.74 10.63 -6.70
CA ILE A 49 4.25 11.27 -7.92
C ILE A 49 5.14 10.87 -9.10
N GLU A 50 6.45 10.76 -8.88
CA GLU A 50 7.41 10.35 -9.90
C GLU A 50 7.20 8.89 -10.35
N ILE A 51 6.68 8.00 -9.49
CA ILE A 51 6.24 6.66 -9.92
C ILE A 51 5.13 6.78 -10.96
N TRP A 52 4.14 7.64 -10.72
CA TRP A 52 3.02 7.82 -11.63
C TRP A 52 3.48 8.41 -12.96
N GLU A 53 4.28 9.47 -12.92
CA GLU A 53 4.84 10.11 -14.12
C GLU A 53 5.68 9.14 -14.94
N ALA A 54 6.54 8.34 -14.30
CA ALA A 54 7.33 7.32 -14.99
C ALA A 54 6.45 6.23 -15.61
N MET A 55 5.33 5.86 -14.97
CA MET A 55 4.38 4.89 -15.54
C MET A 55 3.69 5.47 -16.78
N GLU A 56 3.19 6.71 -16.72
CA GLU A 56 2.54 7.39 -17.86
C GLU A 56 3.50 7.60 -19.03
N GLU A 57 4.78 7.89 -18.76
CA GLU A 57 5.80 8.06 -19.81
C GLU A 57 6.14 6.74 -20.51
N GLN A 58 6.25 5.65 -19.73
CA GLN A 58 6.82 4.39 -20.23
C GLN A 58 5.76 3.38 -20.71
N ILE A 59 4.52 3.50 -20.24
CA ILE A 59 3.46 2.53 -20.51
C ILE A 59 2.24 3.26 -21.10
N PRO A 60 1.78 2.89 -22.31
CA PRO A 60 0.72 3.61 -23.02
C PRO A 60 -0.70 3.18 -22.57
N PHE A 61 -0.97 3.20 -21.27
CA PHE A 61 -2.31 2.92 -20.73
C PHE A 61 -3.24 4.15 -20.81
N ASP A 62 -4.55 3.92 -20.81
CA ASP A 62 -5.55 4.98 -20.71
C ASP A 62 -5.72 5.40 -19.24
N ASN A 63 -5.12 6.55 -18.91
CA ASN A 63 -5.18 7.16 -17.59
C ASN A 63 -6.62 7.26 -17.03
N GLN A 64 -7.63 7.59 -17.83
CA GLN A 64 -9.01 7.79 -17.34
C GLN A 64 -9.63 6.51 -16.76
N THR A 65 -9.16 5.36 -17.26
CA THR A 65 -9.62 4.03 -16.84
C THR A 65 -8.83 3.48 -15.65
N ALA A 66 -7.82 4.21 -15.16
CA ALA A 66 -6.95 3.73 -14.09
C ALA A 66 -7.70 3.57 -12.76
N ARG A 67 -7.57 2.40 -12.13
CA ARG A 67 -8.21 2.04 -10.85
C ARG A 67 -7.21 1.32 -9.96
N LEU A 68 -6.99 1.85 -8.76
CA LEU A 68 -6.03 1.32 -7.80
C LEU A 68 -6.38 -0.13 -7.43
N MET A 69 -5.37 -1.00 -7.39
CA MET A 69 -5.50 -2.37 -6.90
C MET A 69 -4.76 -2.59 -5.59
N LEU A 70 -3.52 -2.12 -5.50
CA LEU A 70 -2.64 -2.34 -4.37
C LEU A 70 -1.70 -1.15 -4.18
N PHE A 71 -1.49 -0.79 -2.94
CA PHE A 71 -0.40 0.08 -2.53
C PHE A 71 0.14 -0.39 -1.19
N ASP A 72 1.38 -0.87 -1.18
CA ASP A 72 2.14 -1.24 0.02
C ASP A 72 3.46 -0.48 0.00
N MET A 73 3.80 0.14 1.11
CA MET A 73 5.06 0.83 1.31
C MET A 73 5.68 0.37 2.62
N ARG A 74 7.00 0.20 2.64
CA ARG A 74 7.72 -0.22 3.84
C ARG A 74 8.88 0.68 4.14
N PHE A 75 9.01 1.03 5.42
CA PHE A 75 10.12 1.79 5.95
C PHE A 75 10.90 0.96 6.95
N ASP A 76 12.21 1.22 7.05
CA ASP A 76 13.02 0.68 8.14
C ASP A 76 12.83 1.49 9.44
N ALA A 77 13.50 1.06 10.52
CA ALA A 77 13.41 1.70 11.84
C ALA A 77 13.93 3.16 11.87
N ASN A 78 14.69 3.58 10.86
CA ASN A 78 15.20 4.95 10.73
C ASN A 78 14.31 5.81 9.82
N GLY A 79 13.17 5.26 9.36
CA GLY A 79 12.30 5.94 8.39
C GLY A 79 12.88 6.04 6.99
N SER A 80 13.89 5.22 6.66
CA SER A 80 14.31 5.08 5.26
C SER A 80 13.36 4.16 4.52
N LEU A 81 12.98 4.55 3.31
CA LEU A 81 12.23 3.69 2.41
C LEU A 81 12.99 2.38 2.15
N ASN A 82 12.29 1.25 2.28
CA ASN A 82 12.80 -0.06 1.92
C ASN A 82 12.25 -0.47 0.55
N VAL A 83 10.93 -0.43 0.40
CA VAL A 83 10.25 -0.82 -0.83
C VAL A 83 8.90 -0.11 -0.99
N ILE A 84 8.52 0.14 -2.24
CA ILE A 84 7.14 0.48 -2.64
C ILE A 84 6.67 -0.59 -3.62
N GLN A 85 5.50 -1.14 -3.37
CA GLN A 85 4.78 -1.99 -4.30
C GLN A 85 3.45 -1.31 -4.63
N PHE A 86 3.30 -0.95 -5.89
CA PHE A 86 2.14 -0.22 -6.40
C PHE A 86 1.57 -0.97 -7.59
N SER A 87 0.25 -1.17 -7.61
CA SER A 87 -0.43 -1.72 -8.79
C SER A 87 -1.82 -1.15 -8.98
N PHE A 88 -2.23 -1.09 -10.25
CA PHE A 88 -3.54 -0.61 -10.68
C PHE A 88 -3.98 -1.34 -11.95
N THR A 89 -5.28 -1.32 -12.23
CA THR A 89 -5.80 -1.71 -13.55
C THR A 89 -6.01 -0.49 -14.42
N ALA A 90 -5.71 -0.57 -15.71
CA ALA A 90 -6.12 0.40 -16.70
C ALA A 90 -6.27 -0.31 -18.06
N ASP A 91 -7.03 0.30 -18.96
CA ASP A 91 -7.17 -0.19 -20.31
C ASP A 91 -5.93 0.18 -21.13
N MET A 92 -5.43 -0.76 -21.94
CA MET A 92 -4.37 -0.53 -22.91
C MET A 92 -4.80 -1.20 -24.21
N GLU A 93 -4.87 -0.41 -25.29
CA GLU A 93 -5.42 -0.83 -26.58
C GLU A 93 -6.89 -1.32 -26.50
N GLY A 94 -7.66 -0.82 -25.53
CA GLY A 94 -9.08 -1.18 -25.33
C GLY A 94 -9.32 -2.49 -24.60
N GLU A 95 -8.26 -3.14 -24.10
CA GLU A 95 -8.32 -4.33 -23.26
C GLU A 95 -7.87 -3.99 -21.83
N PRO A 96 -8.35 -4.68 -20.78
CA PRO A 96 -7.94 -4.43 -19.41
C PRO A 96 -6.57 -5.05 -19.06
N TRP A 97 -5.71 -4.26 -18.41
CA TRP A 97 -4.38 -4.66 -17.96
C TRP A 97 -4.16 -4.31 -16.49
N ALA A 98 -3.41 -5.14 -15.78
CA ALA A 98 -2.78 -4.80 -14.51
C ALA A 98 -1.39 -4.22 -14.77
N HIS A 99 -1.15 -3.02 -14.26
CA HIS A 99 0.14 -2.36 -14.28
C HIS A 99 0.72 -2.35 -12.87
N SER A 100 2.04 -2.51 -12.75
CA SER A 100 2.70 -2.51 -11.44
C SER A 100 4.03 -1.79 -11.49
N ALA A 101 4.35 -1.10 -10.40
CA ALA A 101 5.66 -0.53 -10.13
C ALA A 101 6.20 -1.11 -8.82
N PHE A 102 7.49 -1.45 -8.83
CA PHE A 102 8.21 -1.92 -7.66
C PHE A 102 9.47 -1.07 -7.47
N VAL A 103 9.49 -0.22 -6.45
CA VAL A 103 10.60 0.71 -6.19
C VAL A 103 11.42 0.21 -5.02
N LEU A 104 12.71 0.04 -5.22
CA LEU A 104 13.67 -0.34 -4.19
C LEU A 104 14.25 0.88 -3.47
N ARG A 105 14.81 0.66 -2.29
CA ARG A 105 15.52 1.69 -1.48
C ARG A 105 16.52 2.54 -2.25
N ASN A 106 17.19 1.99 -3.25
CA ASN A 106 18.18 2.71 -4.06
C ASN A 106 17.57 3.52 -5.22
N GLY A 107 16.24 3.63 -5.27
CA GLY A 107 15.50 4.28 -6.34
C GLY A 107 15.31 3.42 -7.59
N SER A 108 15.93 2.25 -7.69
CA SER A 108 15.72 1.33 -8.81
C SER A 108 14.27 0.90 -8.84
N THR A 109 13.60 1.22 -9.94
CA THR A 109 12.17 0.96 -10.12
C THR A 109 11.99 -0.10 -11.19
N TYR A 110 11.04 -1.01 -11.01
CA TYR A 110 10.71 -2.04 -12.00
C TYR A 110 9.24 -1.88 -12.39
N LEU A 111 8.98 -1.73 -13.68
CA LEU A 111 7.63 -1.57 -14.20
C LEU A 111 7.18 -2.87 -14.86
N SER A 112 5.91 -3.19 -14.79
CA SER A 112 5.36 -4.36 -15.48
C SER A 112 3.92 -4.16 -15.85
N SER A 113 3.48 -4.88 -16.89
CA SER A 113 2.10 -4.91 -17.33
C SER A 113 1.69 -6.34 -17.63
N GLN A 114 0.47 -6.70 -17.25
CA GLN A 114 -0.08 -8.02 -17.48
C GLN A 114 -1.54 -7.89 -17.93
N ARG A 115 -1.90 -8.46 -19.07
CA ARG A 115 -3.30 -8.51 -19.51
C ARG A 115 -4.09 -9.34 -18.51
N ILE A 116 -5.27 -8.86 -18.13
CA ILE A 116 -6.15 -9.50 -17.17
C ILE A 116 -7.57 -9.56 -17.71
N ASP A 117 -8.44 -10.36 -17.10
CA ASP A 117 -9.85 -10.52 -17.53
C ASP A 117 -10.84 -9.74 -16.65
N PHE A 118 -10.34 -8.81 -15.82
CA PHE A 118 -11.16 -8.01 -14.91
C PHE A 118 -10.64 -6.57 -14.83
N SER A 119 -11.47 -5.65 -14.34
CA SER A 119 -11.05 -4.29 -13.99
C SER A 119 -11.35 -4.05 -12.51
N ALA A 120 -10.45 -3.37 -11.80
CA ALA A 120 -10.66 -3.05 -10.40
C ALA A 120 -11.73 -1.97 -10.23
N SER A 121 -12.45 -1.98 -9.11
CA SER A 121 -13.41 -0.93 -8.73
C SER A 121 -12.79 0.19 -7.89
N GLY A 122 -11.48 0.16 -7.66
CA GLY A 122 -10.78 1.09 -6.77
C GLY A 122 -10.77 2.55 -7.26
N PRO A 123 -10.38 3.52 -6.41
CA PRO A 123 -10.26 4.91 -6.81
C PRO A 123 -9.16 5.12 -7.85
N HIS A 124 -9.10 6.30 -8.45
CA HIS A 124 -8.00 6.65 -9.34
C HIS A 124 -6.66 6.61 -8.59
N PRO A 125 -5.62 5.92 -9.09
CA PRO A 125 -4.38 5.72 -8.36
C PRO A 125 -3.66 7.02 -7.98
N LEU A 126 -3.66 8.02 -8.87
CA LEU A 126 -3.05 9.33 -8.59
C LEU A 126 -3.62 10.01 -7.33
N GLY A 127 -4.92 9.87 -7.06
CA GLY A 127 -5.53 10.44 -5.85
C GLY A 127 -4.99 9.78 -4.58
N ALA A 128 -4.78 8.46 -4.64
CA ALA A 128 -4.22 7.68 -3.55
C ALA A 128 -2.73 7.98 -3.33
N LEU A 129 -1.95 8.14 -4.40
CA LEU A 129 -0.55 8.56 -4.33
C LEU A 129 -0.43 9.96 -3.73
N THR A 130 -1.27 10.90 -4.17
CA THR A 130 -1.32 12.27 -3.62
C THR A 130 -1.70 12.28 -2.14
N ALA A 131 -2.62 11.40 -1.73
CA ALA A 131 -3.00 11.25 -0.33
C ALA A 131 -1.80 10.82 0.54
N VAL A 132 -1.03 9.83 0.09
CA VAL A 132 0.17 9.38 0.80
C VAL A 132 1.29 10.43 0.75
N ASP A 133 1.44 11.14 -0.36
CA ASP A 133 2.42 12.23 -0.53
C ASP A 133 2.18 13.42 0.42
N SER A 134 0.92 13.60 0.86
CA SER A 134 0.56 14.64 1.83
C SER A 134 0.97 14.33 3.28
N ILE A 135 1.46 13.12 3.56
CA ILE A 135 1.82 12.69 4.92
C ILE A 135 3.21 13.20 5.28
N PRO A 136 3.37 13.92 6.42
CA PRO A 136 4.69 14.29 6.93
C PRO A 136 5.37 13.05 7.53
N PHE A 137 6.13 12.34 6.72
CA PHE A 137 6.78 11.09 7.12
C PHE A 137 7.79 11.26 8.26
N ASP A 138 8.33 12.45 8.46
CA ASP A 138 9.20 12.77 9.60
C ASP A 138 8.47 12.76 10.95
N GLU A 139 7.14 12.89 10.96
CA GLU A 139 6.30 12.78 12.17
C GLU A 139 5.87 11.32 12.47
N VAL A 140 6.20 10.35 11.60
CA VAL A 140 5.75 8.96 11.76
C VAL A 140 6.60 8.20 12.80
N PRO A 141 6.00 7.51 13.78
CA PRO A 141 6.71 6.68 14.73
C PRO A 141 7.12 5.33 14.09
N TYR A 142 8.33 5.25 13.54
CA TYR A 142 8.82 4.06 12.83
C TYR A 142 9.07 2.82 13.71
N GLY A 143 9.13 2.99 15.03
CA GLY A 143 9.42 1.90 15.97
C GLY A 143 10.76 1.21 15.72
N LYS A 144 11.02 0.09 16.42
CA LYS A 144 12.33 -0.60 16.38
C LYS A 144 12.58 -1.39 15.10
N ARG A 145 11.53 -1.72 14.35
CA ARG A 145 11.58 -2.62 13.19
C ARG A 145 11.17 -1.96 11.89
N GLY A 146 10.72 -0.71 11.94
CA GLY A 146 10.06 -0.04 10.84
C GLY A 146 8.54 -0.28 10.84
N VAL A 147 7.90 0.26 9.81
CA VAL A 147 6.45 0.22 9.62
C VAL A 147 6.11 -0.19 8.19
N ASN A 148 4.90 -0.74 8.03
CA ASN A 148 4.24 -0.84 6.74
C ASN A 148 3.18 0.25 6.65
N LEU A 149 2.96 0.74 5.44
CA LEU A 149 1.89 1.65 5.09
C LEU A 149 1.11 1.04 3.95
N ASN A 150 -0.21 1.00 4.08
CA ASN A 150 -1.12 0.50 3.06
C ASN A 150 -2.28 1.47 2.82
N ILE A 151 -2.86 1.41 1.62
CA ILE A 151 -4.09 2.12 1.28
C ILE A 151 -5.25 1.12 1.27
N PHE A 152 -6.27 1.39 2.09
CA PHE A 152 -7.48 0.57 2.13
C PHE A 152 -8.65 1.37 1.56
N CYS A 153 -9.28 0.82 0.53
CA CYS A 153 -10.47 1.42 -0.09
C CYS A 153 -11.74 0.91 0.60
N HIS A 154 -12.70 1.80 0.79
CA HIS A 154 -13.96 1.53 1.46
C HIS A 154 -15.12 2.01 0.57
N GLU A 155 -16.14 1.16 0.47
CA GLU A 155 -17.40 1.45 -0.23
C GLU A 155 -18.58 1.57 0.75
N GLU A 156 -18.32 1.33 2.04
CA GLU A 156 -19.34 1.27 3.09
C GLU A 156 -19.33 2.50 3.99
N ASN A 157 -20.48 2.75 4.62
CA ASN A 157 -20.58 3.73 5.69
C ASN A 157 -19.77 3.23 6.89
N ARG A 158 -18.87 4.07 7.39
CA ARG A 158 -17.99 3.70 8.50
C ARG A 158 -17.71 4.89 9.39
N THR A 159 -17.54 4.61 10.68
CA THR A 159 -17.10 5.60 11.66
C THR A 159 -15.83 5.11 12.34
N TYR A 160 -14.86 6.03 12.43
CA TYR A 160 -13.66 5.87 13.24
C TYR A 160 -13.77 6.84 14.42
N ASN A 161 -13.42 6.36 15.60
CA ASN A 161 -13.49 7.14 16.85
C ASN A 161 -12.37 6.70 17.80
N ASP A 162 -12.45 7.17 19.05
CA ASP A 162 -11.50 6.88 20.13
C ASP A 162 -11.14 5.39 20.32
N THR A 163 -11.96 4.42 19.86
CA THR A 163 -11.59 2.99 19.95
C THR A 163 -10.43 2.61 19.05
N TYR A 164 -10.15 3.39 18.01
CA TYR A 164 -8.99 3.20 17.13
C TYR A 164 -7.72 3.86 17.69
N GLY A 165 -7.85 4.76 18.67
CA GLY A 165 -6.75 5.40 19.41
C GLY A 165 -5.94 6.46 18.65
N ASN A 166 -5.71 6.26 17.35
CA ASN A 166 -4.73 7.03 16.57
C ASN A 166 -5.27 7.34 15.16
N ILE A 167 -6.32 8.16 15.11
CA ILE A 167 -6.90 8.63 13.85
C ILE A 167 -6.48 10.08 13.59
N TYR A 168 -6.03 10.40 12.38
CA TYR A 168 -5.46 11.70 12.04
C TYR A 168 -5.97 12.22 10.69
N ALA A 169 -6.09 13.53 10.58
CA ALA A 169 -6.27 14.23 9.31
C ALA A 169 -4.90 14.74 8.82
N ALA A 170 -4.50 14.36 7.61
CA ALA A 170 -3.37 15.00 6.93
C ALA A 170 -3.83 16.32 6.32
N LEU A 171 -3.46 17.44 6.93
CA LEU A 171 -3.86 18.78 6.51
C LEU A 171 -2.69 19.74 6.60
N ASP A 172 -2.47 20.51 5.54
CA ASP A 172 -1.42 21.54 5.46
C ASP A 172 -0.01 21.01 5.82
N GLY A 173 0.29 19.76 5.43
CA GLY A 173 1.56 19.09 5.73
C GLY A 173 1.76 18.69 7.19
N THR A 174 0.68 18.57 7.96
CA THR A 174 0.71 18.17 9.39
C THR A 174 -0.31 17.07 9.68
N LEU A 175 -0.03 16.19 10.64
CA LEU A 175 -1.01 15.25 11.15
C LEU A 175 -1.80 15.86 12.30
N ARG A 176 -3.09 16.15 12.07
CA ARG A 176 -3.99 16.68 13.09
C ARG A 176 -4.81 15.56 13.73
N PRO A 177 -4.74 15.36 15.05
CA PRO A 177 -5.47 14.28 15.71
C PRO A 177 -6.98 14.50 15.63
N LEU A 178 -7.69 13.41 15.32
CA LEU A 178 -9.14 13.34 15.28
C LEU A 178 -9.67 12.61 16.50
N LYS A 179 -10.81 13.05 16.99
CA LYS A 179 -11.63 12.33 17.95
C LYS A 179 -12.60 11.39 17.24
N GLU A 180 -13.15 11.84 16.11
CA GLU A 180 -14.13 11.08 15.34
C GLU A 180 -14.14 11.51 13.88
N ILE A 181 -14.37 10.56 12.99
CA ILE A 181 -14.72 10.80 11.60
C ILE A 181 -15.73 9.75 11.12
N SER A 182 -16.77 10.20 10.41
CA SER A 182 -17.86 9.35 9.91
C SER A 182 -18.12 9.59 8.44
N PHE A 183 -18.32 8.50 7.71
CA PHE A 183 -18.63 8.48 6.29
C PHE A 183 -20.05 7.93 6.09
N ALA A 184 -20.87 8.73 5.41
CA ALA A 184 -22.19 8.36 4.91
C ALA A 184 -22.32 8.81 3.45
N THR A 185 -21.45 8.28 2.60
CA THR A 185 -21.32 8.70 1.20
C THR A 185 -21.41 7.49 0.27
N PRO A 186 -22.05 7.61 -0.92
CA PRO A 186 -21.98 6.58 -1.94
C PRO A 186 -20.65 6.58 -2.70
N GLU A 187 -19.78 7.57 -2.48
CA GLU A 187 -18.47 7.63 -3.11
C GLU A 187 -17.47 6.68 -2.45
N VAL A 188 -16.60 6.07 -3.26
CA VAL A 188 -15.45 5.31 -2.76
C VAL A 188 -14.49 6.27 -2.06
N TRP A 189 -14.12 5.92 -0.84
CA TRP A 189 -13.16 6.65 -0.01
C TRP A 189 -12.06 5.69 0.46
N HIS A 190 -10.97 6.22 1.03
CA HIS A 190 -9.85 5.38 1.44
C HIS A 190 -9.23 5.81 2.75
N THR A 191 -8.52 4.91 3.42
CA THR A 191 -7.63 5.21 4.54
C THR A 191 -6.20 4.94 4.15
N VAL A 192 -5.29 5.76 4.66
CA VAL A 192 -3.87 5.40 4.70
C VAL A 192 -3.59 4.84 6.09
N GLU A 193 -3.23 3.57 6.17
CA GLU A 193 -2.99 2.88 7.44
C GLU A 193 -1.51 2.57 7.59
N ILE A 194 -0.90 3.05 8.67
CA ILE A 194 0.49 2.80 9.03
C ILE A 194 0.51 1.90 10.26
N TYR A 195 1.24 0.79 10.21
CA TYR A 195 1.34 -0.12 11.35
C TYR A 195 2.76 -0.68 11.49
N PRO A 196 3.21 -0.94 12.72
CA PRO A 196 4.53 -1.52 12.95
C PRO A 196 4.65 -2.89 12.29
N PHE A 197 5.87 -3.27 11.90
CA PHE A 197 6.11 -4.64 11.48
C PHE A 197 5.71 -5.61 12.61
N PRO A 198 4.82 -6.59 12.33
CA PRO A 198 4.35 -7.51 13.36
C PRO A 198 5.53 -8.26 13.93
N GLU A 199 5.67 -8.28 15.26
CA GLU A 199 6.63 -9.14 15.96
C GLU A 199 6.60 -10.53 15.32
N PRO A 200 7.77 -11.17 15.05
CA PRO A 200 7.73 -12.56 14.60
C PRO A 200 6.86 -13.29 15.61
N ALA A 201 5.71 -13.79 15.17
CA ALA A 201 4.80 -14.44 16.10
C ALA A 201 5.60 -15.52 16.80
N GLU A 202 5.75 -15.43 18.12
CA GLU A 202 5.91 -16.65 18.90
C GLU A 202 4.68 -17.47 18.51
N ILE A 203 4.90 -18.51 17.72
CA ILE A 203 3.82 -19.36 17.22
C ILE A 203 3.18 -19.95 18.47
N ASP A 204 2.11 -19.34 18.98
CA ASP A 204 1.24 -19.99 19.96
C ASP A 204 0.47 -21.05 19.17
N PRO A 205 0.72 -22.35 19.42
CA PRO A 205 0.05 -23.42 18.70
C PRO A 205 -1.48 -23.45 18.94
N ASN A 206 -2.01 -22.63 19.85
CA ASN A 206 -3.43 -22.46 20.10
C ASN A 206 -4.03 -21.16 19.54
N ASP A 207 -3.21 -20.24 19.02
CA ASP A 207 -3.71 -19.00 18.41
C ASP A 207 -4.09 -19.25 16.94
N ASN A 208 -5.37 -19.52 16.70
CA ASN A 208 -5.94 -19.69 15.36
C ASN A 208 -6.18 -18.35 14.63
N ARG A 209 -5.76 -17.19 15.18
CA ARG A 209 -5.97 -15.89 14.53
C ARG A 209 -4.84 -15.61 13.54
N THR A 210 -5.18 -15.55 12.27
CA THR A 210 -4.25 -15.23 11.16
C THR A 210 -3.96 -13.73 11.00
N SER A 211 -4.72 -12.83 11.64
CA SER A 211 -4.50 -11.38 11.58
C SER A 211 -5.14 -10.65 12.78
N ARG A 212 -4.49 -9.58 13.25
CA ARG A 212 -5.07 -8.60 14.19
C ARG A 212 -5.80 -7.53 13.40
N ARG A 213 -6.95 -7.06 13.88
CA ARG A 213 -7.63 -5.90 13.30
C ARG A 213 -6.86 -4.63 13.64
N ILE A 214 -6.99 -3.58 12.83
CA ILE A 214 -6.22 -2.34 13.02
C ILE A 214 -6.52 -1.66 14.37
N ASP A 215 -7.76 -1.74 14.85
CA ASP A 215 -8.22 -1.28 16.17
C ASP A 215 -7.66 -2.11 17.33
N GLU A 216 -7.04 -3.27 17.06
CA GLU A 216 -6.34 -4.10 18.04
C GLU A 216 -4.83 -3.81 18.10
N ILE A 217 -4.32 -2.87 17.29
CA ILE A 217 -2.91 -2.49 17.23
C ILE A 217 -2.76 -1.06 17.77
N PRO A 218 -2.39 -0.88 19.05
CA PRO A 218 -2.33 0.44 19.68
C PRO A 218 -1.35 1.42 19.02
N GLU A 219 -0.37 0.92 18.27
CA GLU A 219 0.62 1.71 17.57
C GLU A 219 0.26 1.98 16.09
N ALA A 220 -0.86 1.44 15.60
CA ALA A 220 -1.30 1.71 14.25
C ALA A 220 -1.84 3.14 14.13
N LEU A 221 -1.58 3.79 13.00
CA LEU A 221 -2.13 5.08 12.63
C LEU A 221 -3.12 4.90 11.48
N VAL A 222 -4.26 5.57 11.58
CA VAL A 222 -5.21 5.67 10.48
C VAL A 222 -5.29 7.14 10.05
N ILE A 223 -4.84 7.42 8.85
CA ILE A 223 -4.70 8.77 8.32
C ILE A 223 -5.71 8.99 7.19
N PHE A 224 -6.39 10.13 7.25
CA PHE A 224 -7.35 10.59 6.26
C PHE A 224 -6.79 11.79 5.52
N ALA A 225 -6.71 11.69 4.19
CA ALA A 225 -6.22 12.76 3.34
C ALA A 225 -7.27 13.88 3.17
N PRO A 226 -6.87 15.07 2.65
CA PRO A 226 -7.78 16.21 2.54
C PRO A 226 -9.09 15.93 1.80
N ARG A 227 -9.07 15.09 0.76
CA ARG A 227 -10.27 14.67 0.03
C ARG A 227 -11.23 13.91 0.94
N GLU A 228 -10.74 12.93 1.68
CA GLU A 228 -11.55 12.10 2.57
C GLU A 228 -12.13 12.90 3.72
N ILE A 229 -11.37 13.88 4.25
CA ILE A 229 -11.91 14.84 5.23
C ILE A 229 -13.08 15.63 4.64
N ALA A 230 -13.00 16.06 3.38
CA ALA A 230 -14.08 16.79 2.72
C ALA A 230 -15.29 15.91 2.36
N LEU A 231 -15.08 14.60 2.17
CA LEU A 231 -16.15 13.63 1.91
C LEU A 231 -16.89 13.16 3.16
N ALA A 232 -16.26 13.28 4.34
CA ALA A 232 -16.85 12.84 5.58
C ALA A 232 -18.12 13.61 5.91
N GLU A 233 -19.14 12.89 6.39
CA GLU A 233 -20.37 13.49 6.91
C GLU A 233 -20.09 14.27 8.19
N ARG A 234 -19.18 13.75 9.02
CA ARG A 234 -18.82 14.33 10.30
C ARG A 234 -17.32 14.19 10.54
N VAL A 235 -16.70 15.27 10.99
CA VAL A 235 -15.30 15.31 11.43
C VAL A 235 -15.24 16.04 12.77
N VAL A 236 -14.64 15.42 13.78
CA VAL A 236 -14.42 15.98 15.11
C VAL A 236 -12.94 15.91 15.42
N TYR A 237 -12.31 17.08 15.57
CA TYR A 237 -10.91 17.18 15.98
C TYR A 237 -10.77 17.04 17.50
N VAL A 238 -9.61 16.58 17.96
CA VAL A 238 -9.27 16.64 19.38
C VAL A 238 -9.08 18.12 19.77
N GLU A 239 -9.69 18.55 20.86
CA GLU A 239 -9.46 19.89 21.41
C GLU A 239 -8.01 20.00 21.88
N THR A 240 -7.19 20.74 21.11
CA THR A 240 -5.79 20.98 21.47
C THR A 240 -5.73 22.08 22.52
N VAL A 241 -5.73 21.69 23.79
CA VAL A 241 -5.33 22.60 24.88
C VAL A 241 -3.82 22.72 24.85
N GLY A 242 -3.30 23.57 23.95
CA GLY A 242 -1.93 24.10 23.96
C GLY A 242 -0.78 23.11 24.12
N THR A 243 -0.09 22.85 23.01
CA THR A 243 1.28 22.30 22.92
C THR A 243 1.45 20.84 23.32
N GLU A 244 1.25 19.94 22.36
CA GLU A 244 2.09 18.74 22.24
C GLU A 244 2.21 18.43 20.74
N ARG A 245 3.44 18.55 20.22
CA ARG A 245 3.82 17.95 18.94
C ARG A 245 4.05 16.46 19.22
N ILE A 246 3.59 15.62 18.30
CA ILE A 246 3.82 14.16 18.30
C ILE A 246 5.32 13.88 18.30
#